data_AF-A0A256XTG7-F1
#
_entry.id   AF-A0A256XTG7-F1
#
_cell.length_a   1.000
_cell.length_b   1.000
_cell.length_c   1.000
_cell.angle_alpha   90.00
_cell.angle_beta   90.00
_cell.angle_gamma   90.00
#
_symmetry.space_group_name_H-M   'P 1'
#
loop_
_entity.id
_entity.type
_entity.pdbx_description
1 polymer ?
#
loop_
_entity_poly.entity_id
_entity_poly.type
_entity_poly.pdbx_seq_one_letter_code
_entity_poly.pdbx_strand_id
1 'polypeptide(L)'
;MDVFEAIRRRRSIRKYHRKNLDWNTIIRLLEAARLAPSAKNLQPWKFIVVSDQELKDKLVKACYNQKFIADAEILTSSSVPLKSLPS
;
A
#
# COMPACT_ATOMS: atom_id res chain seq x y z
N MET A 1 7.88 -1.18 -21.24
CA MET A 1 6.43 -0.99 -21.03
C MET A 1 6.19 0.50 -20.86
N ASP A 2 5.26 1.07 -21.63
CA ASP A 2 4.84 2.46 -21.45
C ASP A 2 3.71 2.59 -20.42
N VAL A 3 3.34 3.83 -20.08
CA VAL A 3 2.32 4.12 -19.06
C VAL A 3 0.94 3.60 -19.47
N PHE A 4 0.54 3.73 -20.73
CA PHE A 4 -0.79 3.32 -21.20
C PHE A 4 -0.94 1.80 -21.24
N GLU A 5 0.13 1.10 -21.58
CA GLU A 5 0.20 -0.35 -21.48
C GLU A 5 0.10 -0.80 -20.02
N ALA A 6 0.82 -0.14 -19.10
CA ALA A 6 0.84 -0.47 -17.67
C ALA A 6 -0.55 -0.36 -17.05
N ILE A 7 -1.27 0.73 -17.37
CA ILE A 7 -2.64 0.95 -16.91
C ILE A 7 -3.59 -0.14 -17.44
N ARG A 8 -3.51 -0.48 -18.74
CA ARG A 8 -4.37 -1.50 -19.35
C ARG A 8 -4.15 -2.91 -18.80
N ARG A 9 -2.90 -3.25 -18.45
CA ARG A 9 -2.55 -4.58 -17.91
C ARG A 9 -2.78 -4.73 -16.41
N ARG A 10 -3.03 -3.64 -15.68
CA ARG A 10 -3.20 -3.66 -14.22
C ARG A 10 -4.35 -4.59 -13.82
N ARG A 11 -4.05 -5.60 -12.99
CA ARG A 11 -5.05 -6.51 -12.41
C ARG A 11 -4.79 -6.67 -10.91
N SER A 12 -5.84 -7.01 -10.15
CA SER A 12 -5.68 -7.30 -8.72
C SER A 12 -5.00 -8.65 -8.53
N ILE A 13 -3.81 -8.64 -7.94
CA ILE A 13 -3.04 -9.85 -7.61
C ILE A 13 -3.45 -10.34 -6.22
N ARG A 14 -3.64 -11.65 -6.06
CA ARG A 14 -4.02 -12.29 -4.79
C ARG A 14 -3.17 -13.53 -4.47
N LYS A 15 -2.03 -13.67 -5.15
CA LYS A 15 -1.02 -14.71 -4.89
C LYS A 15 0.33 -14.05 -5.06
N TYR A 16 1.13 -14.05 -4.01
CA TYR A 16 2.42 -13.39 -3.94
C TYR A 16 3.50 -14.40 -3.59
N HIS A 17 4.71 -14.14 -4.06
CA HIS A 17 5.88 -14.84 -3.53
C HIS A 17 6.23 -14.26 -2.16
N ARG A 18 6.50 -15.11 -1.18
CA ARG A 18 7.02 -14.72 0.14
C ARG A 18 8.50 -14.34 0.05
N LYS A 19 8.78 -13.27 -0.69
CA LYS A 19 10.12 -12.72 -0.87
C LYS A 19 10.10 -11.30 -0.39
N ASN A 20 11.12 -10.93 0.38
CA ASN A 20 11.30 -9.55 0.79
C ASN A 20 11.82 -8.69 -0.38
N LEU A 21 11.25 -7.49 -0.52
CA LEU A 21 11.56 -6.39 -1.39
C LEU A 21 12.63 -5.54 -0.72
N ASP A 22 13.56 -5.07 -1.55
CA ASP A 22 14.55 -4.12 -1.09
C ASP A 22 13.89 -2.80 -0.65
N TRP A 23 14.43 -2.19 0.41
CA TRP A 23 13.87 -0.99 1.00
C TRP A 23 13.89 0.19 0.03
N ASN A 24 14.87 0.29 -0.87
CA ASN A 24 14.87 1.33 -1.89
C ASN A 24 13.72 1.17 -2.89
N THR A 25 13.32 -0.07 -3.18
CA THR A 25 12.15 -0.33 -4.03
C THR A 25 10.88 0.19 -3.36
N ILE A 26 10.74 -0.04 -2.06
CA ILE A 26 9.59 0.41 -1.27
C ILE A 26 9.54 1.94 -1.21
N ILE A 27 10.66 2.60 -0.93
CA ILE A 27 10.74 4.07 -0.91
C ILE A 27 10.37 4.66 -2.28
N ARG A 28 10.85 4.09 -3.38
CA ARG A 28 10.49 4.54 -4.74
C ARG A 28 8.99 4.44 -5.01
N LEU A 29 8.33 3.39 -4.53
CA LEU A 29 6.88 3.22 -4.67
C LEU A 29 6.11 4.24 -3.83
N LEU A 30 6.54 4.46 -2.59
CA LEU A 30 5.93 5.44 -1.69
C LEU A 30 6.09 6.87 -2.22
N GLU A 31 7.23 7.19 -2.82
CA GLU A 31 7.47 8.51 -3.41
C GLU A 31 6.54 8.75 -4.62
N ALA A 32 6.37 7.74 -5.48
CA ALA A 32 5.39 7.81 -6.57
C ALA A 32 3.96 8.00 -6.06
N ALA A 33 3.58 7.32 -4.96
CA ALA A 33 2.27 7.48 -4.34
C ALA A 33 2.08 8.86 -3.68
N ARG A 34 3.12 9.40 -3.04
CA ARG A 34 3.12 10.73 -2.43
C ARG A 34 2.89 11.85 -3.45
N LEU A 35 3.45 11.70 -4.65
CA LEU A 35 3.31 12.64 -5.75
C LEU A 35 1.91 12.62 -6.40
N ALA A 36 1.03 11.68 -6.02
CA ALA A 36 -0.33 11.65 -6.54
C ALA A 36 -1.10 12.93 -6.15
N PRO A 37 -1.96 13.46 -7.05
CA PRO A 37 -2.71 14.68 -6.78
C PRO A 37 -3.62 14.51 -5.56
N SER A 38 -3.71 15.54 -4.73
CA SER A 38 -4.59 15.58 -3.56
C SER A 38 -5.41 16.87 -3.53
N ALA A 39 -6.65 16.78 -3.06
CA ALA A 39 -7.54 17.93 -2.94
C ALA A 39 -6.88 19.00 -2.05
N LYS A 40 -6.84 20.26 -2.54
CA LYS A 40 -6.17 21.39 -1.88
C LYS A 40 -4.71 21.13 -1.46
N ASN A 41 -4.04 20.18 -2.12
CA ASN A 41 -2.69 19.73 -1.76
C ASN A 41 -2.54 19.27 -0.28
N LEU A 42 -3.62 18.78 0.33
CA LEU A 42 -3.61 18.36 1.75
C LEU A 42 -2.69 17.17 2.02
N GLN A 43 -2.33 16.41 0.98
CA GLN A 43 -1.49 15.23 1.08
C GLN A 43 -1.91 14.30 2.24
N PRO A 44 -3.19 13.87 2.31
CA PRO A 44 -3.74 13.13 3.46
C PRO A 44 -3.28 11.66 3.49
N TRP A 45 -2.12 11.37 2.90
CA TRP A 45 -1.58 10.05 2.73
C TRP A 45 -0.83 9.65 4.00
N LYS A 46 -1.27 8.57 4.64
CA LYS A 46 -0.47 7.86 5.64
C LYS A 46 -0.17 6.49 5.06
N PHE A 47 1.10 6.14 4.98
CA PHE A 47 1.52 4.81 4.54
C PHE A 47 2.13 4.10 5.73
N ILE A 48 1.71 2.86 5.95
CA ILE A 48 2.30 1.96 6.93
C ILE A 48 2.90 0.83 6.11
N VAL A 49 4.13 0.42 6.42
CA VAL A 49 4.75 -0.75 5.80
C VAL A 49 4.94 -1.78 6.90
N VAL A 50 4.43 -3.00 6.67
CA VAL A 50 4.44 -4.07 7.66
C VAL A 50 5.25 -5.23 7.09
N SER A 51 6.50 -5.36 7.52
CA SER A 51 7.38 -6.47 7.15
C SER A 51 7.29 -7.65 8.12
N ASP A 52 6.88 -7.41 9.37
CA ASP A 52 6.76 -8.45 10.40
C ASP A 52 5.66 -9.48 10.07
N GLN A 53 6.03 -10.76 10.07
CA GLN A 53 5.12 -11.83 9.66
C GLN A 53 4.02 -12.08 10.69
N GLU A 54 4.33 -11.99 11.99
CA GLU A 54 3.35 -12.23 13.04
C GLU A 54 2.24 -11.16 13.01
N LEU A 55 2.60 -9.90 12.79
CA LEU A 55 1.67 -8.79 12.63
C LEU A 55 0.82 -8.95 11.37
N LYS A 56 1.42 -9.38 10.26
CA LYS A 56 0.69 -9.69 9.02
C LYS A 56 -0.34 -10.82 9.22
N ASP A 57 0.00 -11.86 9.96
CA ASP A 57 -0.93 -12.96 10.26
C ASP A 57 -2.10 -12.50 11.15
N LYS A 58 -1.85 -11.56 12.08
CA LYS A 58 -2.91 -10.90 12.85
C LYS A 58 -3.81 -10.04 11.95
N LEU A 59 -3.24 -9.32 10.98
CA LEU A 59 -3.98 -8.49 10.02
C LEU A 59 -4.92 -9.30 9.12
N VAL A 60 -4.54 -10.52 8.72
CA VAL A 60 -5.42 -11.41 7.95
C VAL A 60 -6.78 -11.60 8.65
N LYS A 61 -6.79 -11.75 9.97
CA LYS A 61 -8.02 -11.89 10.76
C LYS A 61 -8.88 -10.63 10.69
N ALA A 62 -8.26 -9.45 10.82
CA ALA A 62 -8.93 -8.16 10.72
C ALA A 62 -9.48 -7.87 9.30
N CYS A 63 -8.86 -8.46 8.28
CA CYS A 63 -9.23 -8.28 6.88
C CYS A 63 -10.12 -9.42 6.34
N TYR A 64 -11.03 -9.96 7.15
CA TYR A 64 -11.98 -11.01 6.74
C TYR A 64 -11.31 -12.30 6.24
N ASN A 65 -10.20 -12.71 6.87
CA ASN A 65 -9.44 -13.93 6.54
C ASN A 65 -8.86 -13.97 5.11
N GLN A 66 -8.58 -12.80 4.53
CA GLN A 66 -7.91 -12.70 3.23
C GLN A 66 -6.42 -13.05 3.34
N LYS A 67 -6.09 -14.34 3.15
CA LYS A 67 -4.74 -14.90 3.34
C LYS A 67 -3.64 -14.23 2.51
N PHE A 68 -3.96 -13.71 1.34
CA PHE A 68 -2.99 -13.05 0.46
C PHE A 68 -2.38 -11.79 1.07
N ILE A 69 -2.97 -11.25 2.14
CA ILE A 69 -2.43 -10.11 2.91
C ILE A 69 -1.18 -10.51 3.68
N ALA A 70 -1.10 -11.74 4.17
CA ALA A 70 0.09 -12.23 4.87
C ALA A 70 1.25 -12.52 3.91
N ASP A 71 0.92 -12.94 2.68
CA ASP A 71 1.91 -13.21 1.63
C ASP A 71 2.40 -11.92 0.95
N ALA A 72 1.62 -10.83 1.02
CA ALA A 72 2.03 -9.53 0.54
C ALA A 72 3.04 -8.89 1.51
N GLU A 73 3.97 -8.13 0.95
CA GLU A 73 5.01 -7.49 1.75
C GLU A 73 4.72 -6.05 2.13
N ILE A 74 3.94 -5.35 1.31
CA ILE A 74 3.54 -3.97 1.57
C ILE A 74 2.04 -3.97 1.83
N LEU A 75 1.64 -3.58 3.05
CA LEU A 75 0.25 -3.29 3.38
C LEU A 75 0.07 -1.79 3.66
N THR A 76 -0.32 -1.03 2.65
CA THR A 76 -0.64 0.39 2.79
C THR A 76 -2.09 0.60 3.22
N SER A 77 -2.33 1.38 4.27
CA SER A 77 -3.67 1.88 4.63
C SER A 77 -3.72 3.40 4.43
N SER A 78 -4.38 3.87 3.37
CA SER A 78 -4.63 5.30 3.17
C SER A 78 -6.08 5.64 3.52
N SER A 79 -6.30 6.17 4.72
CA SER A 79 -7.37 7.12 4.98
C SER A 79 -7.09 7.86 6.29
N VAL A 80 -6.73 9.13 6.19
CA VAL A 80 -6.89 10.06 7.32
C VAL A 80 -8.28 10.66 7.18
N PRO A 81 -9.19 10.46 8.14
CA PRO A 81 -10.47 11.16 8.13
C PRO A 81 -10.22 12.68 8.27
N LEU A 82 -10.94 13.48 7.48
CA LEU A 82 -10.85 14.95 7.42
C LEU A 82 -11.01 15.69 8.77
N LYS A 83 -11.35 14.98 9.86
CA LYS A 83 -11.57 15.54 11.20
C LYS A 83 -10.29 16.00 11.92
N SER A 84 -9.10 15.76 11.37
CA SER A 84 -7.82 16.14 11.99
C SER A 84 -7.17 17.40 11.40
N LEU A 85 -7.86 18.15 10.54
CA LEU A 85 -7.34 19.41 10.00
C LEU A 85 -7.72 20.57 10.94
N PRO A 86 -6.76 21.37 11.43
CA PRO A 86 -7.09 22.60 12.15
C PRO A 86 -7.87 23.53 11.20
N SER A 87 -8.93 24.12 11.74
CA SER A 87 -9.82 25.09 11.09
C SER A 87 -9.09 26.32 10.61
#